data_AF-A0A348WJ61-F1
#
_entry.id   AF-A0A348WJ61-F1
#
_cell.length_a   1.000
_cell.length_b   1.000
_cell.length_c   1.000
_cell.angle_alpha   90.00
_cell.angle_beta   90.00
_cell.angle_gamma   90.00
#
_symmetry.space_group_name_H-M   'P 1'
#
loop_
_entity.id
_entity.type
_entity.pdbx_description
1 polymer ?
#
loop_
_entity_poly.entity_id
_entity_poly.type
_entity_poly.pdbx_seq_one_letter_code
_entity_poly.pdbx_strand_id
1 'polypeptide(L)' 'MLTQNNEQSKVMEIVMRERRMAISDREWQHRLRGYGYAIRDTDEGRIVASLLKGQDICGLPAHLLH' A
#
# COMPACT_ATOMS: atom_id res chain seq x y z
N MET A 1 -16.83 1.66 19.21
CA MET A 1 -16.51 2.26 17.89
C MET A 1 -15.19 1.67 17.41
N LEU A 2 -15.18 0.71 16.48
CA LEU A 2 -13.98 0.01 15.99
C LEU A 2 -14.08 -0.36 14.50
N THR A 3 -14.57 0.54 13.65
CA THR A 3 -14.75 0.25 12.20
C THR A 3 -13.62 0.75 11.31
N GLN A 4 -12.61 1.45 11.84
CA GLN A 4 -11.50 1.98 11.02
C GLN A 4 -10.34 0.98 10.82
N ASN A 5 -10.17 -0.03 11.70
CA ASN A 5 -9.06 -0.98 11.59
C ASN A 5 -9.21 -1.99 10.44
N ASN A 6 -10.44 -2.36 10.05
CA ASN A 6 -10.65 -3.48 9.13
C ASN A 6 -10.23 -3.17 7.69
N GLU A 7 -10.49 -1.95 7.21
CA GLU A 7 -10.15 -1.56 5.85
C GLU A 7 -8.64 -1.35 5.67
N GLN A 8 -7.97 -0.75 6.65
CA GLN A 8 -6.50 -0.62 6.62
C GLN A 8 -5.81 -1.99 6.66
N SER A 9 -6.29 -2.93 7.48
CA SER A 9 -5.75 -4.29 7.52
C SER A 9 -5.89 -5.02 6.19
N LYS A 10 -7.07 -4.97 5.55
CA LYS A 10 -7.28 -5.58 4.23
C LYS A 10 -6.38 -4.97 3.16
N VAL A 11 -6.23 -3.64 3.16
CA VAL A 11 -5.33 -2.96 2.22
C VAL A 11 -3.89 -3.41 2.46
N MET A 12 -3.45 -3.46 3.72
CA MET A 12 -2.10 -3.92 4.06
C MET A 12 -1.86 -5.38 3.63
N GLU A 13 -2.84 -6.27 3.80
CA GLU A 13 -2.76 -7.65 3.33
C GLU A 13 -2.56 -7.74 1.81
N ILE A 14 -3.32 -6.97 1.03
CA ILE A 14 -3.16 -6.89 -0.43
C ILE A 14 -1.78 -6.36 -0.79
N VAL A 15 -1.39 -5.25 -0.17
CA VAL A 15 -0.10 -4.58 -0.42
C VAL A 15 1.08 -5.52 -0.15
N MET A 16 1.03 -6.24 0.97
CA MET A 16 2.03 -7.23 1.38
C MET A 16 2.06 -8.47 0.50
N ARG A 17 0.88 -8.97 0.12
CA ARG A 17 0.77 -10.13 -0.77
C ARG A 17 1.37 -9.82 -2.14
N GLU A 18 1.01 -8.67 -2.74
CA GLU A 18 1.55 -8.27 -4.03
C GLU A 18 3.06 -7.98 -3.95
N ARG A 19 3.57 -7.43 -2.83
CA ARG A 19 5.01 -7.21 -2.62
C ARG A 19 5.80 -8.52 -2.71
N ARG A 20 5.29 -9.60 -2.10
CA ARG A 20 5.95 -10.92 -2.13
C ARG A 20 5.94 -11.58 -3.50
N MET A 21 5.00 -11.21 -4.37
CA MET A 21 4.86 -11.78 -5.71
C MET A 21 5.57 -10.96 -6.79
N ALA A 22 5.82 -9.68 -6.53
CA ALA A 22 6.47 -8.78 -7.45
C ALA A 22 7.99 -9.00 -7.45
N ILE A 23 8.58 -9.03 -8.64
CA ILE A 23 10.02 -9.13 -8.85
C ILE A 23 10.72 -7.76 -8.80
N SER A 24 9.96 -6.66 -8.73
CA SER A 24 10.51 -5.31 -8.55
C SER A 24 9.49 -4.36 -7.93
N ASP A 25 9.97 -3.24 -7.36
CA ASP A 25 9.12 -2.15 -6.85
C ASP A 25 8.20 -1.59 -7.94
N ARG A 26 8.70 -1.48 -9.17
CA ARG A 26 7.91 -0.99 -10.31
C ARG A 26 6.77 -1.94 -10.67
N GLU A 27 7.03 -3.25 -10.69
CA GLU A 27 5.98 -4.24 -10.92
C GLU A 27 4.98 -4.25 -9.77
N TRP A 28 5.45 -4.16 -8.53
CA TRP A 28 4.59 -4.07 -7.36
C TRP A 28 3.63 -2.88 -7.44
N GLN A 29 4.16 -1.68 -7.72
CA GLN A 29 3.34 -0.48 -7.92
C GLN A 29 2.36 -0.64 -9.09
N HIS A 30 2.78 -1.30 -10.19
CA HIS A 30 1.90 -1.57 -11.31
C HIS A 30 0.73 -2.50 -10.92
N ARG A 31 1.01 -3.58 -10.19
CA ARG A 31 -0.01 -4.50 -9.65
C ARG A 31 -1.00 -3.76 -8.74
N LEU A 32 -0.51 -2.92 -7.83
CA LEU A 32 -1.36 -2.16 -6.90
C LEU A 32 -2.30 -1.17 -7.60
N ARG A 33 -1.88 -0.57 -8.72
CA ARG A 33 -2.76 0.29 -9.52
C ARG A 33 -3.98 -0.47 -10.05
N GLY A 34 -3.85 -1.76 -10.35
CA GLY A 34 -4.98 -2.61 -10.73
C GLY A 34 -6.03 -2.77 -9.63
N TYR A 35 -5.63 -2.63 -8.37
CA TYR A 35 -6.53 -2.64 -7.20
C TYR A 35 -7.01 -1.24 -6.79
N GLY A 36 -6.60 -0.19 -7.51
CA GLY A 36 -6.92 1.20 -7.15
C GLY A 36 -6.09 1.77 -6.00
N TYR A 37 -4.90 1.22 -5.75
CA TYR A 37 -3.95 1.73 -4.76
C TYR A 37 -2.67 2.25 -5.43
N ALA A 38 -2.02 3.21 -4.77
CA ALA A 38 -0.71 3.69 -5.14
C ALA A 38 0.20 3.72 -3.93
N ILE A 39 1.50 3.57 -4.17
CA ILE A 39 2.51 3.82 -3.16
C ILE A 39 3.16 5.15 -3.49
N ARG A 40 3.27 6.02 -2.48
CA ARG A 40 3.94 7.31 -2.58
C ARG A 40 5.12 7.31 -1.62
N ASP A 41 6.28 7.73 -2.12
CA ASP A 41 7.43 8.03 -1.26
C ASP A 41 7.20 9.40 -0.62
N THR A 42 7.42 9.48 0.69
CA THR A 42 7.41 10.69 1.52
C THR A 42 8.72 10.77 2.29
N ASP A 43 9.03 11.93 2.86
CA ASP A 43 10.24 12.13 3.67
C ASP A 43 10.29 11.20 4.90
N GLU A 44 9.14 10.70 5.34
CA GLU A 44 8.98 9.80 6.50
C GLU A 44 8.92 8.31 6.12
N GLY A 45 8.88 7.97 4.83
CA GLY A 45 8.81 6.59 4.35
C GLY A 45 7.90 6.41 3.14
N ARG A 46 7.29 5.24 2.99
CA ARG A 46 6.28 5.01 1.94
C ARG A 46 4.88 5.04 2.55
N ILE A 47 3.92 5.59 1.82
CA ILE A 47 2.50 5.56 2.20
C ILE A 47 1.69 4.89 1.09
N VAL A 48 0.67 4.12 1.49
CA VAL A 48 -0.34 3.58 0.59
C VAL A 48 -1.47 4.59 0.49
N ALA A 49 -1.82 4.98 -0.72
CA ALA A 49 -2.90 5.90 -1.03
C ALA A 49 -3.98 5.20 -1.88
N SER A 50 -5.24 5.55 -1.64
CA SER A 50 -6.35 5.15 -2.50
C SER A 50 -6.39 6.05 -3.73
N LEU A 51 -6.29 5.47 -4.93
CA LEU A 51 -6.51 6.20 -6.18
C LEU A 51 -7.99 6.55 -6.37
N LEU A 52 -8.90 5.70 -5.89
CA LEU A 52 -10.34 5.94 -6.01
C LEU A 52 -10.81 7.11 -5.14
N LYS A 53 -10.26 7.24 -3.92
CA LYS A 53 -10.64 8.30 -2.97
C LYS A 53 -9.68 9.48 -2.95
N GLY A 54 -8.51 9.36 -3.60
CA GLY A 54 -7.46 10.38 -3.58
C GLY A 54 -6.87 10.64 -2.19
N GLN A 55 -7.00 9.70 -1.26
CA GLN A 55 -6.64 9.88 0.15
C GLN A 55 -5.61 8.84 0.61
N ASP A 56 -4.69 9.27 1.47
CA ASP A 56 -3.70 8.42 2.09
C ASP A 56 -4.37 7.47 3.09
N ILE A 57 -4.03 6.19 3.02
CA ILE A 57 -4.65 5.11 3.80
C ILE A 57 -3.78 4.80 5.01
N CYS A 58 -2.52 4.42 4.80
CA CYS A 58 -1.60 4.04 5.86
C CYS A 58 -0.13 4.10 5.42
N GLY A 59 0.76 4.30 6.39
CA GLY A 59 2.21 4.18 6.18
C GLY A 59 2.63 2.72 6.01
N LEU A 60 3.51 2.47 5.05
CA LEU A 60 4.25 1.22 4.91
C LEU A 60 5.38 1.22 5.93
N PRO A 61 5.48 0.20 6.78
CA PRO A 61 6.59 0.12 7.72
C PRO A 61 7.92 -0.10 6.97
N ALA A 62 8.94 0.64 7.38
CA ALA A 62 10.23 0.73 6.69
C ALA A 62 10.94 -0.63 6.47
N HIS A 63 10.66 -1.63 7.30
CA HIS A 63 11.24 -2.97 7.17
C HIS A 63 10.78 -3.73 5.91
N LEU A 64 9.78 -3.24 5.18
CA LEU A 64 9.29 -3.85 3.93
C LEU A 64 9.96 -3.31 2.67
N LEU A 65 10.86 -2.33 2.84
CA LEU A 65 11.59 -1.68 1.76
C LEU A 65 12.89 -2.41 1.39
N HIS A 66 13.24 -3.46 2.13
CA HIS A 66 14.42 -4.30 1.92
C HIS A 66 14.09 -5.60 1.17
#